data_AF-A0A352JSP3-F1
#
_entry.id   AF-A0A352JSP3-F1
#
_cell.length_a   1.000
_cell.length_b   1.000
_cell.length_c   1.000
_cell.angle_alpha   90.00
_cell.angle_beta   90.00
_cell.angle_gamma   90.00
#
_symmetry.space_group_name_H-M   'P 1'
#
loop_
_entity.id
_entity.type
_entity.pdbx_description
1 polymer ?
#
loop_
_entity_poly.entity_id
_entity_poly.type
_entity_poly.pdbx_seq_one_letter_code
_entity_poly.pdbx_strand_id
1 'polypeptide(L)'
;MKILARIFSYFLFVLLAEGICMGQTARSSTTIEVFSAKKTDIARQNIYLNGYYRTVNGQTISYHSSHPDAEDALLVRAQRDVHSISWETDTLPKSQPGKYYQFIWLAGIEHKGWGGTIPHEFKLYINDQLWFTFANRKDSIANHWTIPGKDGAELTFDSQMTDKYGDLFGYMFMKIPRNSFQSGLPLIIRVDGEEVDSPDWFMTFEYHFNFMPRSRPEPVLMHNSKNATQELRISLDNLEPDRIVKIMVPNQEPVMQPLGIGGNIFRIPIPSVSGNTSMEIIFIKDKVSVDKSIITIVPPAKRDIYLVPYSHNDIGYTDLQTNVEKKQWANLDEALKLIRETKDYPPEAQFKWNMEILWPLDS
;
A
#
# COMPACT_ATOMS: atom_id res chain seq x y z
N MET A 1 1.05 -67.76 77.38
CA MET A 1 2.43 -67.73 76.86
C MET A 1 2.35 -67.21 75.42
N LYS A 2 2.30 -65.86 75.28
CA LYS A 2 3.29 -64.97 74.63
C LYS A 2 3.34 -65.10 73.08
N ILE A 3 3.40 -64.06 72.22
CA ILE A 3 3.14 -62.59 72.21
C ILE A 3 3.70 -62.06 70.84
N LEU A 4 3.04 -61.04 70.23
CA LEU A 4 3.46 -60.01 69.21
C LEU A 4 4.16 -60.43 67.88
N ALA A 5 3.92 -59.88 66.67
CA ALA A 5 3.53 -58.58 66.10
C ALA A 5 4.67 -57.61 65.66
N ARG A 6 4.71 -57.34 64.34
CA ARG A 6 4.81 -56.04 63.62
C ARG A 6 6.13 -55.22 63.52
N ILE A 7 6.38 -54.83 62.25
CA ILE A 7 6.74 -53.50 61.68
C ILE A 7 8.18 -52.99 61.78
N PHE A 8 8.76 -52.72 60.60
CA PHE A 8 9.97 -51.94 60.35
C PHE A 8 9.61 -50.45 60.19
N SER A 9 10.35 -49.58 60.90
CA SER A 9 10.25 -48.12 60.86
C SER A 9 10.80 -47.52 59.56
N TYR A 10 10.02 -46.62 58.95
CA TYR A 10 10.51 -45.59 58.02
C TYR A 10 10.53 -44.25 58.76
N PHE A 11 11.67 -43.56 58.72
CA PHE A 11 11.82 -42.22 59.27
C PHE A 11 11.20 -41.18 58.33
N LEU A 12 10.42 -40.31 58.95
CA LEU A 12 9.71 -39.17 58.38
C LEU A 12 10.69 -37.99 58.23
N PHE A 13 10.77 -37.40 57.04
CA PHE A 13 11.23 -36.02 56.87
C PHE A 13 10.24 -35.29 55.96
N VAL A 14 9.50 -34.37 56.56
CA VAL A 14 8.61 -33.43 55.86
C VAL A 14 9.46 -32.25 55.42
N LEU A 15 9.46 -31.96 54.12
CA LEU A 15 9.82 -30.66 53.58
C LEU A 15 8.84 -30.33 52.45
N LEU A 16 7.89 -29.46 52.80
CA LEU A 16 7.07 -28.71 51.85
C LEU A 16 8.01 -27.82 51.03
N ALA A 17 8.02 -28.01 49.72
CA ALA A 17 8.55 -27.04 48.78
C ALA A 17 7.50 -26.82 47.68
N GLU A 18 6.64 -25.85 47.95
CA GLU A 18 5.98 -25.08 46.89
C GLU A 18 7.08 -24.37 46.10
N GLY A 19 7.21 -24.72 44.83
CA GLY A 19 8.26 -24.21 43.95
C GLY A 19 7.73 -24.08 42.54
N ILE A 20 6.80 -23.14 42.38
CA ILE A 20 6.42 -22.39 41.17
C ILE A 20 7.04 -22.92 39.88
N CYS A 21 6.23 -23.62 39.09
CA CYS A 21 6.45 -23.75 37.64
C CYS A 21 6.45 -22.35 37.03
N MET A 22 7.63 -21.71 36.93
CA MET A 22 7.85 -20.64 35.97
C MET A 22 8.02 -21.26 34.59
N GLY A 23 6.90 -21.72 34.02
CA GLY A 23 6.77 -21.75 32.57
C GLY A 23 6.67 -20.31 32.09
N GLN A 24 7.80 -19.62 31.90
CA GLN A 24 7.84 -18.56 30.91
C GLN A 24 7.67 -19.26 29.57
N THR A 25 6.42 -19.40 29.11
CA THR A 25 6.19 -19.38 27.66
C THR A 25 6.78 -18.06 27.20
N ALA A 26 8.01 -18.08 26.68
CA ALA A 26 8.59 -16.93 26.02
C ALA A 26 7.54 -16.49 24.99
N ARG A 27 6.86 -15.38 25.25
CA ARG A 27 6.04 -14.72 24.24
C ARG A 27 7.03 -14.41 23.13
N SER A 28 6.94 -15.19 22.06
CA SER A 28 7.85 -15.11 20.97
C SER A 28 7.47 -13.86 20.18
N SER A 29 8.16 -12.76 20.48
CA SER A 29 7.88 -11.44 19.90
C SER A 29 8.46 -11.34 18.50
N THR A 30 7.69 -10.82 17.56
CA THR A 30 8.21 -10.39 16.26
C THR A 30 8.84 -9.01 16.42
N THR A 31 10.06 -8.81 15.91
CA THR A 31 10.76 -7.52 15.99
C THR A 31 10.95 -6.94 14.60
N ILE A 32 10.68 -5.64 14.46
CA ILE A 32 10.96 -4.85 13.27
C ILE A 32 12.05 -3.85 13.68
N GLU A 33 13.27 -4.04 13.20
CA GLU A 33 14.41 -3.19 13.52
C GLU A 33 14.80 -2.36 12.29
N VAL A 34 14.94 -1.04 12.44
CA VAL A 34 15.47 -0.17 11.40
C VAL A 34 16.73 0.52 11.87
N PHE A 35 17.74 0.52 11.01
CA PHE A 35 19.04 1.15 11.25
C PHE A 35 19.63 1.66 9.93
N SER A 36 20.55 2.61 10.02
CA SER A 36 21.29 3.10 8.85
C SER A 36 22.31 2.08 8.35
N ALA A 37 22.36 1.87 7.04
CA ALA A 37 23.30 0.96 6.37
C ALA A 37 24.78 1.43 6.45
N LYS A 38 24.99 2.72 6.70
CA LYS A 38 26.32 3.36 6.80
C LYS A 38 26.37 4.24 8.05
N LYS A 39 27.58 4.52 8.57
CA LYS A 39 27.82 5.73 9.39
C LYS A 39 27.63 6.92 8.46
N THR A 40 26.39 7.37 8.30
CA THR A 40 26.04 8.38 7.33
C THR A 40 26.60 9.72 7.78
N ASP A 41 27.28 10.40 6.88
CA ASP A 41 27.72 11.77 7.07
C ASP A 41 26.45 12.64 7.17
N ILE A 42 26.16 13.17 8.36
CA ILE A 42 24.93 13.93 8.66
C ILE A 42 24.75 15.07 7.64
N ALA A 43 25.85 15.61 7.11
CA ALA A 43 25.86 16.67 6.10
C ALA A 43 25.26 16.28 4.73
N ARG A 44 25.09 14.99 4.43
CA ARG A 44 24.62 14.49 3.12
C ARG A 44 23.22 13.85 3.15
N GLN A 45 22.52 13.88 4.29
CA GLN A 45 21.18 13.31 4.36
C GLN A 45 20.18 14.15 3.56
N ASN A 46 19.76 13.65 2.40
CA ASN A 46 18.56 14.10 1.71
C ASN A 46 17.33 13.56 2.46
N ILE A 47 16.98 14.21 3.56
CA ILE A 47 15.76 13.91 4.32
C ILE A 47 14.60 14.61 3.62
N TYR A 48 13.57 13.84 3.29
CA TYR A 48 12.32 14.40 2.79
C TYR A 48 11.40 14.77 3.95
N LEU A 49 10.72 15.90 3.82
CA LEU A 49 9.62 16.34 4.66
C LEU A 49 8.30 15.85 4.07
N ASN A 50 7.28 15.64 4.89
CA ASN A 50 5.95 15.38 4.34
C ASN A 50 5.45 16.60 3.60
N GLY A 51 5.13 16.39 2.32
CA GLY A 51 4.47 17.38 1.48
C GLY A 51 3.00 17.54 1.80
N TYR A 52 2.36 16.58 2.49
CA TYR A 52 0.97 16.65 2.93
C TYR A 52 0.88 16.40 4.43
N TYR A 53 0.22 17.31 5.17
CA TYR A 53 -0.09 17.19 6.59
C TYR A 53 -1.59 17.29 6.85
N ARG A 54 -2.25 18.34 6.34
CA ARG A 54 -3.71 18.50 6.46
C ARG A 54 -4.30 19.27 5.29
N THR A 55 -5.52 18.92 4.90
CA THR A 55 -6.33 19.67 3.95
C THR A 55 -6.65 21.08 4.46
N VAL A 56 -6.57 22.06 3.56
CA VAL A 56 -7.01 23.45 3.78
C VAL A 56 -8.30 23.71 3.01
N ASN A 57 -8.36 23.32 1.73
CA ASN A 57 -9.53 23.49 0.87
C ASN A 57 -9.50 22.51 -0.30
N GLY A 58 -10.65 22.02 -0.75
CA GLY A 58 -10.76 21.16 -1.93
C GLY A 58 -11.88 20.14 -1.80
N GLN A 59 -12.18 19.45 -2.89
CA GLN A 59 -13.09 18.31 -2.89
C GLN A 59 -12.31 17.03 -2.58
N THR A 60 -12.70 16.33 -1.50
CA THR A 60 -12.22 14.97 -1.20
C THR A 60 -13.03 13.93 -1.98
N ILE A 61 -12.33 12.95 -2.53
CA ILE A 61 -12.90 11.73 -3.10
C ILE A 61 -12.21 10.51 -2.48
N SER A 62 -12.94 9.41 -2.32
CA SER A 62 -12.32 8.12 -1.99
C SER A 62 -11.81 7.45 -3.25
N TYR A 63 -10.49 7.28 -3.35
CA TYR A 63 -9.80 6.67 -4.47
C TYR A 63 -8.50 6.02 -4.00
N HIS A 64 -8.09 4.94 -4.65
CA HIS A 64 -6.88 4.21 -4.27
C HIS A 64 -5.62 4.88 -4.84
N SER A 65 -4.51 4.82 -4.10
CA SER A 65 -3.21 5.30 -4.55
C SER A 65 -2.22 4.15 -4.80
N SER A 66 -0.97 4.50 -5.13
CA SER A 66 0.16 3.56 -5.10
C SER A 66 0.52 3.07 -3.67
N HIS A 67 -0.02 3.72 -2.64
CA HIS A 67 0.11 3.33 -1.24
C HIS A 67 -1.20 2.68 -0.73
N PRO A 68 -1.16 1.47 -0.16
CA PRO A 68 -2.35 0.67 0.16
C PRO A 68 -3.22 1.28 1.26
N ASP A 69 -2.67 2.20 2.04
CA ASP A 69 -3.35 2.84 3.16
C ASP A 69 -3.71 4.31 2.89
N ALA A 70 -3.54 4.78 1.66
CA ALA A 70 -3.96 6.12 1.22
C ALA A 70 -5.14 5.97 0.25
N GLU A 71 -6.34 6.16 0.79
CA GLU A 71 -7.62 5.85 0.13
C GLU A 71 -8.49 7.08 -0.13
N ASP A 72 -8.04 8.28 0.28
CA ASP A 72 -8.74 9.54 0.07
C ASP A 72 -7.80 10.56 -0.59
N ALA A 73 -8.35 11.39 -1.48
CA ALA A 73 -7.58 12.37 -2.24
C ALA A 73 -8.35 13.67 -2.47
N LEU A 74 -7.61 14.78 -2.48
CA LEU A 74 -8.08 16.06 -2.97
C LEU A 74 -7.99 16.08 -4.49
N LEU A 75 -9.13 16.28 -5.16
CA LEU A 75 -9.25 16.29 -6.61
C LEU A 75 -9.24 17.72 -7.15
N VAL A 76 -8.43 17.97 -8.19
CA VAL A 76 -8.53 19.15 -9.05
C VAL A 76 -8.67 18.70 -10.50
N ARG A 77 -9.50 19.40 -11.26
CA ARG A 77 -9.76 19.15 -12.67
C ARG A 77 -9.39 20.37 -13.51
N ALA A 78 -9.14 20.13 -14.80
CA ALA A 78 -8.98 21.17 -15.82
C ALA A 78 -10.35 21.78 -16.23
N GLN A 79 -11.16 22.14 -15.23
CA GLN A 79 -12.48 22.76 -15.40
C GLN A 79 -12.83 23.62 -14.17
N ARG A 80 -13.81 24.52 -14.32
CA ARG A 80 -14.15 25.53 -13.31
C ARG A 80 -14.71 24.98 -12.00
N ASP A 81 -15.51 23.91 -12.04
CA ASP A 81 -16.26 23.45 -10.87
C ASP A 81 -15.38 22.86 -9.76
N VAL A 82 -14.26 22.24 -10.14
CA VAL A 82 -13.32 21.58 -9.24
C VAL A 82 -11.90 22.10 -9.53
N HIS A 83 -11.76 23.43 -9.59
CA HIS A 83 -10.59 24.09 -10.17
C HIS A 83 -9.42 24.28 -9.21
N SER A 84 -9.57 24.06 -7.89
CA SER A 84 -8.50 24.33 -6.93
C SER A 84 -8.55 23.44 -5.68
N ILE A 85 -7.37 22.99 -5.25
CA ILE A 85 -7.14 22.26 -4.01
C ILE A 85 -5.95 22.85 -3.26
N SER A 86 -5.96 22.78 -1.93
CA SER A 86 -4.86 23.27 -1.09
C SER A 86 -4.74 22.52 0.22
N TRP A 87 -3.52 22.43 0.72
CA TRP A 87 -3.16 21.70 1.92
C TRP A 87 -1.89 22.28 2.56
N GLU A 88 -1.62 21.91 3.81
CA GLU A 88 -0.39 22.26 4.50
C GLU A 88 0.64 21.14 4.42
N THR A 89 1.92 21.51 4.35
CA THR A 89 3.05 20.58 4.53
C THR A 89 3.35 20.34 6.01
N ASP A 90 4.30 19.45 6.31
CA ASP A 90 4.97 19.48 7.61
C ASP A 90 5.62 20.85 7.88
N THR A 91 5.78 21.17 9.17
CA THR A 91 6.48 22.39 9.59
C THR A 91 7.93 22.37 9.15
N LEU A 92 8.40 23.46 8.53
CA LEU A 92 9.79 23.59 8.11
C LEU A 92 10.75 23.51 9.31
N PRO A 93 11.76 22.64 9.31
CA PRO A 93 12.69 22.52 10.42
C PRO A 93 13.56 23.77 10.55
N LYS A 94 13.83 24.19 11.80
CA LYS A 94 14.74 25.31 12.10
C LYS A 94 16.19 25.04 11.68
N SER A 95 16.60 23.78 11.72
CA SER A 95 17.93 23.33 11.35
C SER A 95 17.83 22.05 10.54
N GLN A 96 18.45 22.03 9.36
CA GLN A 96 18.62 20.87 8.50
C GLN A 96 19.91 21.05 7.69
N PRO A 97 20.61 19.97 7.30
CA PRO A 97 21.69 20.04 6.32
C PRO A 97 21.22 20.58 4.96
N GLY A 98 22.13 21.21 4.20
CA GLY A 98 21.87 21.63 2.83
C GLY A 98 21.12 22.96 2.67
N LYS A 99 21.02 23.40 1.41
CA LYS A 99 20.44 24.70 1.00
C LYS A 99 18.96 24.62 0.61
N TYR A 100 18.40 23.42 0.52
CA TYR A 100 17.05 23.16 0.03
C TYR A 100 16.23 22.38 1.04
N TYR A 101 14.94 22.67 1.13
CA TYR A 101 13.96 21.74 1.66
C TYR A 101 13.54 20.78 0.53
N GLN A 102 13.32 19.52 0.89
CA GLN A 102 12.84 18.49 -0.02
C GLN A 102 11.56 17.92 0.56
N PHE A 103 10.50 17.88 -0.23
CA PHE A 103 9.20 17.35 0.16
C PHE A 103 8.84 16.14 -0.67
N ILE A 104 8.00 15.28 -0.11
CA ILE A 104 7.37 14.16 -0.81
C ILE A 104 5.90 14.04 -0.40
N TRP A 105 5.02 13.80 -1.36
CA TRP A 105 3.62 13.43 -1.12
C TRP A 105 3.12 12.47 -2.21
N LEU A 106 2.03 11.79 -1.93
CA LEU A 106 1.38 10.90 -2.89
C LEU A 106 0.49 11.72 -3.83
N ALA A 107 0.54 11.41 -5.12
CA ALA A 107 -0.30 12.05 -6.12
C ALA A 107 -0.77 11.06 -7.19
N GLY A 108 -1.86 11.43 -7.84
CA GLY A 108 -2.33 10.81 -9.08
C GLY A 108 -2.45 11.87 -10.16
N ILE A 109 -2.18 11.48 -11.41
CA ILE A 109 -2.33 12.33 -12.58
C ILE A 109 -2.98 11.51 -13.68
N GLU A 110 -4.01 12.08 -14.30
CA GLU A 110 -4.60 11.51 -15.52
C GLU A 110 -3.48 11.34 -16.58
N HIS A 111 -3.57 10.28 -17.39
CA HIS A 111 -2.66 10.08 -18.52
C HIS A 111 -3.38 9.54 -19.75
N LYS A 112 -4.24 8.54 -19.57
CA LYS A 112 -4.97 7.88 -20.67
C LYS A 112 -6.48 7.83 -20.44
N GLY A 113 -6.95 8.07 -19.22
CA GLY A 113 -8.29 7.71 -18.76
C GLY A 113 -9.42 8.00 -19.75
N TRP A 114 -9.47 9.22 -20.30
CA TRP A 114 -10.55 9.65 -21.20
C TRP A 114 -10.19 9.61 -22.69
N GLY A 115 -9.04 9.03 -23.06
CA GLY A 115 -8.58 8.97 -24.46
C GLY A 115 -8.15 10.32 -25.05
N GLY A 116 -8.06 11.37 -24.24
CA GLY A 116 -7.58 12.69 -24.64
C GLY A 116 -6.07 12.70 -24.91
N THR A 117 -5.66 13.29 -26.03
CA THR A 117 -4.24 13.42 -26.42
C THR A 117 -3.65 14.79 -26.13
N ILE A 118 -4.48 15.74 -25.70
CA ILE A 118 -4.09 17.12 -25.38
C ILE A 118 -3.75 17.16 -23.88
N PRO A 119 -2.53 17.55 -23.49
CA PRO A 119 -2.21 17.85 -22.10
C PRO A 119 -2.86 19.16 -21.65
N HIS A 120 -3.22 19.22 -20.37
CA HIS A 120 -3.79 20.36 -19.66
C HIS A 120 -2.89 20.78 -18.51
N GLU A 121 -2.86 22.08 -18.26
CA GLU A 121 -1.95 22.67 -17.28
C GLU A 121 -2.52 22.69 -15.86
N PHE A 122 -1.61 22.55 -14.89
CA PHE A 122 -1.86 22.72 -13.47
C PHE A 122 -0.80 23.66 -12.88
N LYS A 123 -1.25 24.62 -12.08
CA LYS A 123 -0.40 25.65 -11.49
C LYS A 123 -0.23 25.40 -10.00
N LEU A 124 1.01 25.16 -9.56
CA LEU A 124 1.35 24.95 -8.16
C LEU A 124 1.84 26.26 -7.53
N TYR A 125 1.13 26.66 -6.47
CA TYR A 125 1.43 27.81 -5.65
C TYR A 125 1.95 27.37 -4.28
N ILE A 126 2.87 28.15 -3.73
CA ILE A 126 3.38 28.01 -2.37
C ILE A 126 3.18 29.36 -1.68
N ASN A 127 2.37 29.38 -0.61
CA ASN A 127 1.96 30.60 0.09
C ASN A 127 1.45 31.67 -0.90
N ASP A 128 0.53 31.27 -1.79
CA ASP A 128 -0.08 32.08 -2.84
C ASP A 128 0.84 32.64 -3.94
N GLN A 129 2.12 32.32 -3.91
CA GLN A 129 3.03 32.62 -5.01
C GLN A 129 3.08 31.46 -6.00
N LEU A 130 3.00 31.72 -7.30
CA LEU A 130 3.20 30.69 -8.33
C LEU A 130 4.67 30.23 -8.33
N TRP A 131 4.91 28.92 -8.24
CA TRP A 131 6.25 28.33 -8.29
C TRP A 131 6.47 27.41 -9.49
N PHE A 132 5.45 26.65 -9.87
CA PHE A 132 5.55 25.69 -10.97
C PHE A 132 4.27 25.66 -11.80
N THR A 133 4.42 25.37 -13.08
CA THR A 133 3.34 24.96 -13.97
C THR A 133 3.72 23.61 -14.54
N PHE A 134 2.87 22.59 -14.34
CA PHE A 134 3.06 21.24 -14.86
C PHE A 134 1.82 20.81 -15.64
N ALA A 135 1.88 19.65 -16.30
CA ALA A 135 0.76 19.14 -17.09
C ALA A 135 0.61 17.62 -16.94
N ASN A 136 -0.59 17.10 -17.19
CA ASN A 136 -0.85 15.67 -17.36
C ASN A 136 -0.25 15.17 -18.69
N ARG A 137 1.06 14.93 -18.68
CA ARG A 137 1.83 14.53 -19.86
C ARG A 137 1.21 13.30 -20.55
N LYS A 138 1.10 13.35 -21.87
CA LYS A 138 0.55 12.28 -22.72
C LYS A 138 1.64 11.52 -23.49
N ASP A 139 2.91 11.89 -23.32
CA ASP A 139 4.06 11.34 -24.02
C ASP A 139 4.77 10.22 -23.22
N SER A 140 5.84 9.67 -23.78
CA SER A 140 6.55 8.51 -23.21
C SER A 140 7.29 8.80 -21.90
N ILE A 141 7.33 10.07 -21.46
CA ILE A 141 7.96 10.47 -20.18
C ILE A 141 6.91 10.85 -19.13
N ALA A 142 5.63 10.55 -19.36
CA ALA A 142 4.56 10.83 -18.40
C ALA A 142 4.77 10.14 -17.04
N ASN A 143 5.42 8.97 -17.03
CA ASN A 143 5.71 8.20 -15.81
C ASN A 143 6.82 8.81 -14.95
N HIS A 144 7.69 9.66 -15.52
CA HIS A 144 8.75 10.32 -14.78
C HIS A 144 9.16 11.63 -15.46
N TRP A 145 8.98 12.74 -14.75
CA TRP A 145 9.38 14.05 -15.24
C TRP A 145 9.83 14.96 -14.11
N THR A 146 10.72 15.90 -14.44
CA THR A 146 11.15 16.98 -13.54
C THR A 146 11.07 18.30 -14.29
N ILE A 147 10.52 19.32 -13.65
CA ILE A 147 10.47 20.69 -14.16
C ILE A 147 11.22 21.64 -13.23
N PRO A 148 11.98 22.60 -13.79
CA PRO A 148 12.65 23.62 -13.00
C PRO A 148 11.67 24.69 -12.52
N GLY A 149 11.96 25.26 -11.35
CA GLY A 149 11.37 26.48 -10.84
C GLY A 149 12.45 27.55 -10.61
N LYS A 150 12.04 28.69 -10.04
CA LYS A 150 12.97 29.78 -9.68
C LYS A 150 13.96 29.34 -8.60
N ASP A 151 15.11 30.02 -8.54
CA ASP A 151 16.10 29.87 -7.46
C ASP A 151 16.59 28.42 -7.22
N GLY A 152 16.65 27.62 -8.30
CA GLY A 152 17.09 26.23 -8.25
C GLY A 152 16.04 25.26 -7.68
N ALA A 153 14.78 25.69 -7.57
CA ALA A 153 13.68 24.82 -7.21
C ALA A 153 13.38 23.81 -8.31
N GLU A 154 12.83 22.65 -7.94
CA GLU A 154 12.45 21.59 -8.87
C GLU A 154 11.17 20.91 -8.37
N LEU A 155 10.31 20.50 -9.31
CA LEU A 155 9.15 19.66 -9.06
C LEU A 155 9.27 18.41 -9.92
N THR A 156 9.14 17.24 -9.31
CA THR A 156 9.29 15.94 -9.95
C THR A 156 8.05 15.10 -9.68
N PHE A 157 7.59 14.38 -10.69
CA PHE A 157 6.64 13.28 -10.53
C PHE A 157 7.33 11.96 -10.88
N ASP A 158 7.09 10.93 -10.07
CA ASP A 158 7.61 9.59 -10.28
C ASP A 158 6.50 8.55 -10.03
N SER A 159 5.99 7.98 -11.11
CA SER A 159 4.91 6.99 -11.08
C SER A 159 5.38 5.66 -10.48
N GLN A 160 4.59 5.12 -9.57
CA GLN A 160 4.79 3.82 -8.93
C GLN A 160 3.72 2.80 -9.35
N MET A 161 2.63 3.28 -9.96
CA MET A 161 1.48 2.47 -10.34
C MET A 161 0.79 3.08 -11.55
N THR A 162 0.32 2.22 -12.44
CA THR A 162 -0.65 2.57 -13.48
C THR A 162 -1.94 1.83 -13.17
N ASP A 163 -3.06 2.54 -13.15
CA ASP A 163 -4.36 1.92 -12.89
C ASP A 163 -4.91 1.21 -14.15
N LYS A 164 -6.11 0.63 -14.02
CA LYS A 164 -6.75 -0.10 -15.13
C LYS A 164 -7.19 0.79 -16.30
N TYR A 165 -7.27 2.10 -16.10
CA TYR A 165 -7.61 3.09 -17.12
C TYR A 165 -6.36 3.71 -17.76
N GLY A 166 -5.17 3.41 -17.21
CA GLY A 166 -3.90 3.90 -17.72
C GLY A 166 -3.41 5.18 -17.04
N ASP A 167 -4.09 5.62 -15.98
CA ASP A 167 -3.70 6.81 -15.21
C ASP A 167 -2.60 6.48 -14.19
N LEU A 168 -1.82 7.50 -13.83
CA LEU A 168 -0.54 7.32 -13.15
C LEU A 168 -0.63 7.76 -11.69
N PHE A 169 -0.10 6.94 -10.79
CA PHE A 169 -0.10 7.19 -9.35
C PHE A 169 1.28 6.96 -8.78
N GLY A 170 1.73 7.87 -7.93
CA GLY A 170 3.10 7.82 -7.44
C GLY A 170 3.42 8.96 -6.49
N TYR A 171 4.67 9.39 -6.53
CA TYR A 171 5.17 10.43 -5.66
C TYR A 171 5.38 11.73 -6.43
N MET A 172 4.99 12.83 -5.81
CA MET A 172 5.51 14.14 -6.13
C MET A 172 6.67 14.44 -5.21
N PHE A 173 7.79 14.90 -5.76
CA PHE A 173 8.91 15.42 -5.02
C PHE A 173 9.08 16.91 -5.33
N MET A 174 9.32 17.72 -4.30
CA MET A 174 9.53 19.15 -4.48
C MET A 174 10.77 19.60 -3.73
N LYS A 175 11.71 20.18 -4.47
CA LYS A 175 12.92 20.81 -3.93
C LYS A 175 12.76 22.31 -3.99
N ILE A 176 12.91 23.01 -2.87
CA ILE A 176 12.79 24.47 -2.80
C ILE A 176 13.91 25.09 -1.96
N PRO A 177 14.40 26.29 -2.30
CA PRO A 177 15.46 26.97 -1.56
C PRO A 177 15.01 27.38 -0.16
N ARG A 178 15.80 27.05 0.87
CA ARG A 178 15.45 27.34 2.27
C ARG A 178 15.33 28.82 2.56
N ASN A 179 16.17 29.64 1.93
CA ASN A 179 16.23 31.09 2.15
C ASN A 179 14.97 31.83 1.66
N SER A 180 14.11 31.17 0.87
CA SER A 180 12.86 31.75 0.39
C SER A 180 11.70 31.57 1.38
N PHE A 181 11.88 30.83 2.48
CA PHE A 181 10.81 30.51 3.42
C PHE A 181 11.26 30.65 4.88
N GLN A 182 10.34 31.12 5.72
CA GLN A 182 10.57 31.18 7.16
C GLN A 182 10.52 29.78 7.78
N SER A 183 11.62 29.35 8.40
CA SER A 183 11.64 28.10 9.16
C SER A 183 10.69 28.15 10.36
N GLY A 184 10.14 27.00 10.75
CA GLY A 184 9.24 26.86 11.89
C GLY A 184 7.76 27.11 11.55
N LEU A 185 7.43 27.34 10.29
CA LEU A 185 6.06 27.39 9.77
C LEU A 185 5.88 26.30 8.69
N PRO A 186 4.68 25.72 8.55
CA PRO A 186 4.35 24.91 7.38
C PRO A 186 4.22 25.78 6.14
N LEU A 187 4.25 25.16 4.97
CA LEU A 187 3.89 25.80 3.70
C LEU A 187 2.43 25.49 3.40
N ILE A 188 1.73 26.45 2.80
CA ILE A 188 0.43 26.21 2.17
C ILE A 188 0.71 25.95 0.69
N ILE A 189 0.40 24.74 0.25
CA ILE A 189 0.46 24.34 -1.16
C ILE A 189 -0.94 24.47 -1.74
N ARG A 190 -1.03 25.03 -2.95
CA ARG A 190 -2.28 25.08 -3.72
C ARG A 190 -2.02 24.68 -5.15
N VAL A 191 -2.91 23.88 -5.73
CA VAL A 191 -2.87 23.52 -7.15
C VAL A 191 -4.17 23.96 -7.80
N ASP A 192 -4.05 24.76 -8.86
CA ASP A 192 -5.18 25.12 -9.71
C ASP A 192 -5.11 24.38 -11.05
N GLY A 193 -6.25 23.91 -11.53
CA GLY A 193 -6.39 23.36 -12.89
C GLY A 193 -6.68 24.45 -13.92
N GLU A 194 -6.31 24.20 -15.17
CA GLU A 194 -6.65 25.06 -16.31
C GLU A 194 -8.19 25.17 -16.50
N GLU A 195 -8.72 26.35 -16.86
CA GLU A 195 -10.15 26.54 -17.09
C GLU A 195 -10.54 26.24 -18.56
N VAL A 196 -10.49 24.97 -18.97
CA VAL A 196 -10.77 24.51 -20.35
C VAL A 196 -11.90 23.50 -20.47
N ASP A 197 -12.69 23.33 -19.40
CA ASP A 197 -13.85 22.44 -19.34
C ASP A 197 -13.52 20.98 -19.71
N SER A 198 -12.36 20.51 -19.25
CA SER A 198 -11.88 19.15 -19.44
C SER A 198 -11.98 18.34 -18.14
N PRO A 199 -12.39 17.05 -18.21
CA PRO A 199 -12.44 16.17 -17.06
C PRO A 199 -11.04 15.71 -16.61
N ASP A 200 -9.97 16.03 -17.34
CA ASP A 200 -8.62 15.66 -16.97
C ASP A 200 -8.24 16.25 -15.60
N TRP A 201 -7.45 15.50 -14.85
CA TRP A 201 -7.34 15.71 -13.42
C TRP A 201 -5.93 15.51 -12.88
N PHE A 202 -5.68 16.17 -11.76
CA PHE A 202 -4.59 15.92 -10.84
C PHE A 202 -5.21 15.69 -9.46
N MET A 203 -4.59 14.86 -8.64
CA MET A 203 -4.98 14.72 -7.24
C MET A 203 -3.76 14.57 -6.35
N THR A 204 -3.88 15.05 -5.11
CA THR A 204 -2.97 14.72 -4.02
C THR A 204 -3.71 13.85 -3.02
N PHE A 205 -3.07 12.80 -2.51
CA PHE A 205 -3.69 11.96 -1.49
C PHE A 205 -3.59 12.59 -0.12
N GLU A 206 -4.63 12.41 0.68
CA GLU A 206 -4.74 12.91 2.04
C GLU A 206 -3.96 12.01 3.01
N TYR A 207 -2.66 11.85 2.74
CA TYR A 207 -1.80 10.89 3.43
C TYR A 207 -0.54 11.54 3.98
N HIS A 208 -0.38 11.48 5.30
CA HIS A 208 0.82 11.89 6.02
C HIS A 208 1.69 10.67 6.28
N PHE A 209 2.88 10.62 5.68
CA PHE A 209 3.80 9.50 5.90
C PHE A 209 4.23 9.46 7.36
N ASN A 210 4.16 8.25 7.94
CA ASN A 210 4.48 8.02 9.33
C ASN A 210 5.50 6.89 9.45
N PHE A 211 6.64 7.18 10.07
CA PHE A 211 7.73 6.21 10.30
C PHE A 211 7.40 5.24 11.45
N MET A 212 6.21 4.66 11.44
CA MET A 212 5.74 3.66 12.40
C MET A 212 5.20 2.45 11.62
N PRO A 213 5.71 1.24 11.87
CA PRO A 213 5.26 0.08 11.13
C PRO A 213 3.83 -0.29 11.53
N ARG A 214 3.02 -0.63 10.53
CA ARG A 214 1.69 -1.21 10.71
C ARG A 214 1.72 -2.66 10.31
N SER A 215 1.35 -3.52 11.25
CA SER A 215 1.33 -4.97 11.07
C SER A 215 -0.11 -5.47 10.98
N ARG A 216 -0.44 -6.18 9.91
CA ARG A 216 -1.77 -6.74 9.66
C ARG A 216 -1.66 -8.18 9.17
N PRO A 217 -2.32 -9.16 9.82
CA PRO A 217 -2.42 -10.50 9.26
C PRO A 217 -3.36 -10.45 8.04
N GLU A 218 -2.92 -11.02 6.93
CA GLU A 218 -3.74 -11.18 5.74
C GLU A 218 -4.69 -12.38 5.90
N PRO A 219 -5.93 -12.28 5.41
CA PRO A 219 -6.92 -13.36 5.51
C PRO A 219 -6.68 -14.44 4.45
N VAL A 220 -5.43 -14.86 4.25
CA VAL A 220 -5.02 -15.83 3.22
C VAL A 220 -4.21 -16.96 3.84
N LEU A 221 -4.49 -18.19 3.38
CA LEU A 221 -3.64 -19.35 3.62
C LEU A 221 -2.81 -19.61 2.36
N MET A 222 -1.50 -19.55 2.51
CA MET A 222 -0.54 -19.89 1.47
C MET A 222 -0.13 -21.34 1.65
N HIS A 223 -0.36 -22.16 0.64
CA HIS A 223 0.10 -23.54 0.60
C HIS A 223 1.42 -23.61 -0.17
N ASN A 224 2.50 -23.98 0.52
CA ASN A 224 3.70 -24.48 -0.14
C ASN A 224 3.71 -26.02 -0.07
N SER A 225 4.59 -26.67 -0.83
CA SER A 225 4.60 -28.13 -1.04
C SER A 225 4.71 -28.99 0.23
N LYS A 226 4.91 -28.38 1.41
CA LYS A 226 5.03 -29.09 2.69
C LYS A 226 4.22 -28.49 3.85
N ASN A 227 3.91 -27.18 3.85
CA ASN A 227 3.26 -26.49 4.98
C ASN A 227 2.24 -25.43 4.53
N ALA A 228 1.22 -25.19 5.36
CA ALA A 228 0.32 -24.05 5.23
C ALA A 228 0.78 -22.89 6.13
N THR A 229 1.00 -21.72 5.54
CA THR A 229 1.39 -20.49 6.25
C THR A 229 0.32 -19.43 6.10
N GLN A 230 0.21 -18.54 7.09
CA GLN A 230 -0.46 -17.25 6.93
C GLN A 230 0.55 -16.19 6.50
N GLU A 231 0.06 -15.03 6.09
CA GLU A 231 0.91 -13.90 5.72
C GLU A 231 0.68 -12.75 6.71
N LEU A 232 1.78 -12.16 7.19
CA LEU A 232 1.79 -10.93 7.95
C LEU A 232 2.27 -9.80 7.02
N ARG A 233 1.37 -8.88 6.68
CA ARG A 233 1.73 -7.63 5.99
C ARG A 233 2.29 -6.66 7.02
N ILE A 234 3.46 -6.09 6.72
CA ILE A 234 4.05 -4.98 7.46
C ILE A 234 4.21 -3.81 6.49
N SER A 235 3.49 -2.72 6.72
CA SER A 235 3.66 -1.45 6.02
C SER A 235 4.54 -0.52 6.84
N LEU A 236 5.53 0.13 6.24
CA LEU A 236 6.39 1.10 6.90
C LEU A 236 6.76 2.22 5.93
N ASP A 237 6.39 3.45 6.26
CA ASP A 237 6.84 4.61 5.51
C ASP A 237 8.27 4.95 5.87
N ASN A 238 9.03 5.51 4.93
CA ASN A 238 10.40 5.93 5.15
C ASN A 238 10.76 7.13 4.28
N LEU A 239 11.16 8.25 4.90
CA LEU A 239 11.50 9.49 4.19
C LEU A 239 13.01 9.79 4.22
N GLU A 240 13.83 8.81 4.57
CA GLU A 240 15.28 8.95 4.66
C GLU A 240 16.00 7.86 3.86
N PRO A 241 17.05 8.20 3.10
CA PRO A 241 17.81 7.22 2.34
C PRO A 241 18.67 6.33 3.25
N ASP A 242 19.23 5.27 2.64
CA ASP A 242 20.26 4.42 3.25
C ASP A 242 19.85 3.74 4.57
N ARG A 243 18.56 3.42 4.74
CA ARG A 243 18.04 2.63 5.86
C ARG A 243 17.81 1.18 5.45
N ILE A 244 18.03 0.28 6.40
CA ILE A 244 17.73 -1.15 6.26
C ILE A 244 16.69 -1.50 7.31
N VAL A 245 15.69 -2.28 6.92
CA VAL A 245 14.79 -2.95 7.85
C VAL A 245 15.23 -4.40 8.04
N LYS A 246 15.19 -4.87 9.28
CA LYS A 246 15.38 -6.26 9.68
C LYS A 246 14.13 -6.73 10.43
N ILE A 247 13.44 -7.70 9.86
CA ILE A 247 12.23 -8.29 10.44
C ILE A 247 12.59 -9.67 10.98
N MET A 248 12.36 -9.86 12.27
CA MET A 248 12.64 -11.10 12.99
C MET A 248 11.34 -11.69 13.48
N VAL A 249 10.89 -12.78 12.84
CA VAL A 249 9.76 -13.59 13.30
C VAL A 249 10.31 -14.81 14.03
N PRO A 250 9.69 -15.24 15.15
CA PRO A 250 10.16 -16.42 15.88
C PRO A 250 10.28 -17.68 15.01
N ASN A 251 11.37 -18.42 15.21
CA ASN A 251 11.67 -19.68 14.51
C ASN A 251 11.78 -19.53 12.98
N GLN A 252 12.07 -18.33 12.49
CA GLN A 252 12.32 -18.06 11.08
C GLN A 252 13.62 -17.30 10.90
N GLU A 253 14.20 -17.43 9.70
CA GLU A 253 15.35 -16.63 9.32
C GLU A 253 14.96 -15.14 9.22
N PRO A 254 15.80 -14.21 9.73
CA PRO A 254 15.52 -12.79 9.62
C PRO A 254 15.43 -12.32 8.17
N VAL A 255 14.43 -11.50 7.87
CA VAL A 255 14.32 -10.81 6.57
C VAL A 255 15.04 -9.48 6.69
N MET A 256 16.01 -9.22 5.81
CA MET A 256 16.71 -7.94 5.73
C MET A 256 16.53 -7.33 4.34
N GLN A 257 16.03 -6.10 4.29
CA GLN A 257 15.79 -5.39 3.03
C GLN A 257 16.11 -3.90 3.17
N PRO A 258 16.63 -3.25 2.11
CA PRO A 258 16.74 -1.79 2.10
C PRO A 258 15.34 -1.17 2.12
N LEU A 259 15.19 -0.04 2.81
CA LEU A 259 13.98 0.77 2.74
C LEU A 259 14.09 1.76 1.58
N GLY A 260 13.09 1.73 0.70
CA GLY A 260 12.88 2.78 -0.29
C GLY A 260 12.35 4.06 0.37
N ILE A 261 12.39 5.16 -0.39
CA ILE A 261 11.70 6.39 -0.01
C ILE A 261 10.19 6.24 -0.27
N GLY A 262 9.35 6.71 0.65
CA GLY A 262 7.90 6.52 0.62
C GLY A 262 7.45 5.27 1.39
N GLY A 263 6.35 4.66 0.97
CA GLY A 263 5.80 3.47 1.61
C GLY A 263 6.52 2.18 1.21
N ASN A 264 6.76 1.30 2.19
CA ASN A 264 7.36 -0.01 1.99
C ASN A 264 6.41 -1.09 2.53
N ILE A 265 6.22 -2.18 1.78
CA ILE A 265 5.33 -3.28 2.16
C ILE A 265 6.13 -4.59 2.18
N PHE A 266 6.12 -5.25 3.33
CA PHE A 266 6.73 -6.57 3.52
C PHE A 266 5.63 -7.60 3.76
N ARG A 267 5.72 -8.72 3.05
CA ARG A 267 4.82 -9.87 3.21
C ARG A 267 5.60 -11.01 3.82
N ILE A 268 5.40 -11.21 5.12
CA ILE A 268 6.21 -12.15 5.90
C ILE A 268 5.38 -13.40 6.18
N PRO A 269 5.82 -14.59 5.75
CA PRO A 269 5.13 -15.83 6.09
C PRO A 269 5.17 -16.02 7.61
N ILE A 270 4.04 -16.43 8.18
CA ILE A 270 3.91 -16.77 9.61
C ILE A 270 3.23 -18.14 9.74
N PRO A 271 3.47 -18.88 10.84
CA PRO A 271 2.76 -20.12 11.08
C PRO A 271 1.25 -19.92 11.02
N SER A 272 0.53 -20.84 10.39
CA SER A 272 -0.93 -20.82 10.41
C SER A 272 -1.46 -21.14 11.81
N VAL A 273 -2.51 -20.45 12.22
CA VAL A 273 -3.14 -20.63 13.53
C VAL A 273 -4.48 -21.35 13.39
N SER A 274 -4.80 -22.22 14.35
CA SER A 274 -6.10 -22.90 14.44
C SER A 274 -7.12 -22.17 15.33
N GLY A 275 -6.68 -21.14 16.06
CA GLY A 275 -7.52 -20.27 16.87
C GLY A 275 -6.86 -18.89 17.03
N ASN A 276 -7.62 -17.93 17.57
CA ASN A 276 -7.14 -16.56 17.80
C ASN A 276 -5.85 -16.58 18.63
N THR A 277 -4.77 -16.05 18.06
CA THR A 277 -3.43 -16.09 18.63
C THR A 277 -2.88 -14.68 18.68
N SER A 278 -2.46 -14.23 19.86
CA SER A 278 -1.81 -12.92 20.02
C SER A 278 -0.35 -13.00 19.61
N MET A 279 0.10 -12.04 18.81
CA MET A 279 1.50 -11.85 18.44
C MET A 279 1.94 -10.45 18.87
N GLU A 280 3.03 -10.39 19.64
CA GLU A 280 3.65 -9.11 20.02
C GLU A 280 4.57 -8.64 18.89
N ILE A 281 4.44 -7.38 18.52
CA ILE A 281 5.30 -6.69 17.56
C ILE A 281 6.09 -5.62 18.32
N ILE A 282 7.41 -5.64 18.20
CA ILE A 282 8.31 -4.65 18.79
C ILE A 282 8.97 -3.86 17.65
N PHE A 283 8.79 -2.54 17.64
CA PHE A 283 9.51 -1.68 16.72
C PHE A 283 10.76 -1.12 17.40
N ILE A 284 11.91 -1.32 16.74
CA ILE A 284 13.22 -0.87 17.18
C ILE A 284 13.78 0.09 16.14
N LYS A 285 14.16 1.28 16.55
CA LYS A 285 14.87 2.25 15.73
C LYS A 285 16.24 2.50 16.34
N ASP A 286 17.30 2.32 15.57
CA ASP A 286 18.68 2.58 16.00
C ASP A 286 19.03 1.90 17.35
N LYS A 287 18.61 0.63 17.49
CA LYS A 287 18.77 -0.22 18.69
C LYS A 287 17.94 0.20 19.92
N VAL A 288 17.04 1.17 19.78
CA VAL A 288 16.11 1.59 20.84
C VAL A 288 14.70 1.10 20.52
N SER A 289 14.05 0.44 21.46
CA SER A 289 12.62 0.09 21.33
C SER A 289 11.79 1.37 21.40
N VAL A 290 11.07 1.67 20.31
CA VAL A 290 10.29 2.90 20.14
C VAL A 290 8.79 2.66 20.21
N ASP A 291 8.33 1.45 19.89
CA ASP A 291 6.92 1.06 20.01
C ASP A 291 6.77 -0.45 20.32
N LYS A 292 5.65 -0.80 20.94
CA LYS A 292 5.20 -2.18 21.16
C LYS A 292 3.70 -2.28 20.95
N SER A 293 3.29 -3.20 20.09
CA SER A 293 1.88 -3.48 19.82
C SER A 293 1.59 -4.98 19.86
N ILE A 294 0.32 -5.33 20.06
CA ILE A 294 -0.15 -6.71 20.01
C ILE A 294 -1.19 -6.79 18.90
N ILE A 295 -0.99 -7.71 17.97
CA ILE A 295 -1.96 -8.03 16.93
C ILE A 295 -2.58 -9.40 17.20
N THR A 296 -3.82 -9.59 16.75
CA THR A 296 -4.51 -10.89 16.83
C THR A 296 -4.49 -11.54 15.45
N ILE A 297 -3.85 -12.70 15.36
CA ILE A 297 -3.89 -13.56 14.19
C ILE A 297 -5.10 -14.47 14.34
N VAL A 298 -5.97 -14.45 13.35
CA VAL A 298 -7.18 -15.30 13.30
C VAL A 298 -7.00 -16.36 12.21
N PRO A 299 -7.57 -17.58 12.37
CA PRO A 299 -7.62 -18.56 11.29
C PRO A 299 -8.36 -17.98 10.08
N PRO A 300 -7.81 -18.04 8.86
CA PRO A 300 -8.50 -17.53 7.70
C PRO A 300 -9.77 -18.32 7.41
N ALA A 301 -10.86 -17.63 7.09
CA ALA A 301 -12.11 -18.28 6.72
C ALA A 301 -11.93 -19.00 5.38
N LYS A 302 -12.24 -20.30 5.34
CA LYS A 302 -12.28 -21.06 4.09
C LYS A 302 -13.52 -20.66 3.30
N ARG A 303 -13.35 -20.35 2.02
CA ARG A 303 -14.42 -19.96 1.10
C ARG A 303 -14.28 -20.80 -0.17
N ASP A 304 -15.39 -21.36 -0.61
CA ASP A 304 -15.50 -21.94 -1.95
C ASP A 304 -15.89 -20.82 -2.92
N ILE A 305 -15.12 -20.65 -3.97
CA ILE A 305 -15.36 -19.64 -5.01
C ILE A 305 -15.76 -20.40 -6.29
N TYR A 306 -17.00 -20.18 -6.73
CA TYR A 306 -17.52 -20.70 -7.99
C TYR A 306 -17.39 -19.63 -9.06
N LEU A 307 -16.59 -19.90 -10.09
CA LEU A 307 -16.50 -19.04 -11.25
C LEU A 307 -17.54 -19.50 -12.28
N VAL A 308 -18.37 -18.57 -12.74
CA VAL A 308 -19.48 -18.84 -13.68
C VAL A 308 -19.21 -18.06 -14.96
N PRO A 309 -18.55 -18.66 -15.96
CA PRO A 309 -18.33 -18.01 -17.25
C PRO A 309 -19.66 -17.80 -17.98
N TYR A 310 -19.91 -16.56 -18.41
CA TYR A 310 -21.03 -16.18 -19.27
C TYR A 310 -20.70 -14.90 -20.04
N SER A 311 -21.54 -14.52 -21.00
CA SER A 311 -21.51 -13.22 -21.67
C SER A 311 -22.88 -12.55 -21.52
N HIS A 312 -22.87 -11.29 -21.09
CA HIS A 312 -24.07 -10.45 -21.06
C HIS A 312 -24.53 -10.11 -22.48
N ASN A 313 -25.83 -10.10 -22.74
CA ASN A 313 -26.40 -9.97 -24.07
C ASN A 313 -27.31 -8.74 -24.21
N ASP A 314 -26.69 -7.58 -24.44
CA ASP A 314 -27.38 -6.32 -24.74
C ASP A 314 -27.73 -6.21 -26.22
N ILE A 315 -28.95 -6.60 -26.59
CA ILE A 315 -29.42 -6.54 -27.99
C ILE A 315 -29.91 -5.13 -28.31
N GLY A 316 -29.21 -4.44 -29.21
CA GLY A 316 -29.64 -3.13 -29.76
C GLY A 316 -29.25 -1.91 -28.93
N TYR A 317 -28.34 -2.04 -27.96
CA TYR A 317 -27.81 -0.91 -27.19
C TYR A 317 -26.55 -0.32 -27.81
N THR A 318 -25.42 -1.02 -27.73
CA THR A 318 -24.10 -0.50 -28.16
C THR A 318 -23.70 -0.90 -29.59
N ASP A 319 -24.42 -1.83 -30.22
CA ASP A 319 -24.09 -2.36 -31.54
C ASP A 319 -25.34 -2.88 -32.26
N LEU A 320 -25.23 -3.08 -33.57
CA LEU A 320 -26.29 -3.68 -34.38
C LEU A 320 -26.51 -5.13 -33.97
N GLN A 321 -27.77 -5.57 -33.97
CA GLN A 321 -28.16 -6.93 -33.58
C GLN A 321 -27.37 -8.01 -34.33
N THR A 322 -27.16 -7.86 -35.64
CA THR A 322 -26.38 -8.80 -36.46
C THR A 322 -24.90 -8.88 -36.09
N ASN A 323 -24.34 -7.83 -35.50
CA ASN A 323 -22.96 -7.84 -34.99
C ASN A 323 -22.90 -8.52 -33.62
N VAL A 324 -23.88 -8.24 -32.75
CA VAL A 324 -24.01 -8.91 -31.44
C VAL A 324 -24.18 -10.41 -31.63
N GLU A 325 -25.01 -10.83 -32.59
CA GLU A 325 -25.21 -12.23 -32.96
C GLU A 325 -23.89 -12.95 -33.29
N LYS A 326 -23.09 -12.38 -34.21
CA LYS A 326 -21.78 -12.92 -34.59
C LYS A 326 -20.83 -13.05 -33.41
N LYS A 327 -20.82 -12.07 -32.51
CA LYS A 327 -19.99 -12.10 -31.29
C LYS A 327 -20.45 -13.23 -30.36
N GLN A 328 -21.76 -13.39 -30.16
CA GLN A 328 -22.28 -14.44 -29.30
C GLN A 328 -22.06 -15.84 -29.90
N TRP A 329 -22.15 -16.00 -31.21
CA TRP A 329 -21.77 -17.24 -31.90
C TRP A 329 -20.29 -17.57 -31.70
N ALA A 330 -19.40 -16.59 -31.87
CA ALA A 330 -17.98 -16.79 -31.62
C ALA A 330 -17.68 -17.20 -30.16
N ASN A 331 -18.42 -16.63 -29.19
CA ASN A 331 -18.32 -17.04 -27.78
C ASN A 331 -18.74 -18.50 -27.58
N LEU A 332 -19.81 -18.95 -28.25
CA LEU A 332 -20.28 -20.34 -28.19
C LEU A 332 -19.26 -21.31 -28.82
N ASP A 333 -18.68 -20.95 -29.95
CA ASP A 333 -17.63 -21.74 -30.60
C ASP A 333 -16.40 -21.90 -29.70
N GLU A 334 -15.92 -20.81 -29.10
CA GLU A 334 -14.79 -20.85 -28.16
C GLU A 334 -15.15 -21.64 -26.89
N ALA A 335 -16.37 -21.48 -26.38
CA ALA A 335 -16.86 -22.26 -25.26
C ALA A 335 -16.85 -23.77 -25.56
N LEU A 336 -17.35 -24.19 -26.73
CA LEU A 336 -17.34 -25.60 -27.14
C LEU A 336 -15.93 -26.15 -27.28
N LYS A 337 -14.99 -25.33 -27.78
CA LYS A 337 -13.57 -25.69 -27.83
C LYS A 337 -13.00 -25.89 -26.42
N LEU A 338 -13.19 -24.93 -25.50
CA LEU A 338 -12.71 -25.03 -24.12
C LEU A 338 -13.33 -26.21 -23.36
N ILE A 339 -14.62 -26.50 -23.58
CA ILE A 339 -15.30 -27.69 -23.03
C ILE A 339 -14.58 -28.97 -23.48
N ARG A 340 -14.23 -29.08 -24.77
CA ARG A 340 -13.53 -30.26 -25.30
C ARG A 340 -12.09 -30.36 -24.77
N GLU A 341 -11.38 -29.25 -24.68
CA GLU A 341 -9.99 -29.18 -24.20
C GLU A 341 -9.88 -29.55 -22.72
N THR A 342 -10.89 -29.20 -21.92
CA THR A 342 -10.90 -29.44 -20.47
C THR A 342 -11.68 -30.68 -20.06
N LYS A 343 -12.20 -31.49 -21.01
CA LYS A 343 -13.09 -32.63 -20.72
C LYS A 343 -12.50 -33.68 -19.76
N ASP A 344 -11.17 -33.85 -19.79
CA ASP A 344 -10.44 -34.84 -19.01
C ASP A 344 -9.85 -34.24 -17.71
N TYR A 345 -10.14 -32.96 -17.42
CA TYR A 345 -9.76 -32.32 -16.17
C TYR A 345 -10.63 -32.83 -15.01
N PRO A 346 -10.21 -32.64 -13.75
CA PRO A 346 -11.08 -32.86 -12.60
C PRO A 346 -12.44 -32.15 -12.77
N PRO A 347 -13.56 -32.72 -12.30
CA PRO A 347 -14.91 -32.20 -12.55
C PRO A 347 -15.13 -30.70 -12.24
N GLU A 348 -14.41 -30.18 -11.25
CA GLU A 348 -14.40 -28.78 -10.83
C GLU A 348 -13.57 -27.85 -11.74
N ALA A 349 -12.64 -28.41 -12.50
CA ALA A 349 -11.77 -27.69 -13.44
C ALA A 349 -12.23 -27.83 -14.91
N GLN A 350 -13.30 -28.56 -15.17
CA GLN A 350 -13.93 -28.64 -16.50
C GLN A 350 -14.63 -27.31 -16.81
N PHE A 351 -14.35 -26.75 -17.98
CA PHE A 351 -14.98 -25.51 -18.43
C PHE A 351 -16.48 -25.71 -18.64
N LYS A 352 -17.28 -24.76 -18.17
CA LYS A 352 -18.73 -24.74 -18.31
C LYS A 352 -19.15 -23.36 -18.78
N TRP A 353 -19.92 -23.29 -19.86
CA TRP A 353 -20.48 -22.05 -20.36
C TRP A 353 -21.93 -21.90 -19.91
N ASN A 354 -22.27 -20.72 -19.40
CA ASN A 354 -23.63 -20.41 -18.97
C ASN A 354 -24.22 -19.42 -19.96
N MET A 355 -25.28 -19.82 -20.65
CA MET A 355 -26.01 -18.93 -21.54
C MET A 355 -26.96 -18.05 -20.72
N GLU A 356 -26.88 -16.75 -20.90
CA GLU A 356 -27.80 -15.81 -20.24
C GLU A 356 -29.21 -15.87 -20.84
N ILE A 357 -29.30 -15.93 -22.16
CA ILE A 357 -30.55 -16.07 -22.91
C ILE A 357 -30.35 -17.06 -24.07
N LEU A 358 -31.46 -17.62 -24.58
CA LEU A 358 -31.45 -18.61 -25.66
C LEU A 358 -31.34 -18.01 -27.07
N TRP A 359 -31.54 -16.69 -27.23
CA TRP A 359 -31.57 -16.05 -28.55
C TRP A 359 -30.35 -16.38 -29.45
N PRO A 360 -29.09 -16.36 -28.96
CA PRO A 360 -27.94 -16.74 -29.79
C PRO A 360 -27.96 -18.19 -30.29
N LEU A 361 -28.63 -19.09 -29.58
CA LEU A 361 -28.79 -20.49 -29.99
C LEU A 361 -29.89 -20.63 -31.05
N ASP A 362 -30.94 -19.82 -30.95
CA ASP A 362 -32.11 -19.86 -31.84
C ASP A 362 -31.90 -19.09 -33.17
N SER A 363 -30.89 -18.21 -33.24
CA SER A 363 -30.66 -17.28 -34.36
C SER A 363 -30.14 -17.95 -35.62
#